data_AF-A0A3D0Y7C8-F1
#
_entry.id   AF-A0A3D0Y7C8-F1
#
_cell.length_a   1.000
_cell.length_b   1.000
_cell.length_c   1.000
_cell.angle_alpha   90.00
_cell.angle_beta   90.00
_cell.angle_gamma   90.00
#
_symmetry.space_group_name_H-M   'P 1'
#
loop_
_entity.id
_entity.type
_entity.pdbx_description
1 polymer ?
#
loop_
_entity_poly.entity_id
_entity_poly.type
_entity_poly.pdbx_seq_one_letter_code
_entity_poly.pdbx_strand_id
1 'polypeptide(L)'
;EEFVEAGAKEEISYKNKPHIGTDMLVNIVKNIREKIIKLGGEVRFESKLTDIIVENDKVKAIRINDAETLETEMIVLAIGHSARDTFELIYNKGIKIEQKPFSIGVRIEHEQSMIDKVQYGNFAGHPRLGAADYK
;
A
#
# COMPACT_ATOMS: atom_id res chain seq x y z
N GLU A 1 -15.62 -5.06 1.63
CA GLU A 1 -16.15 -6.23 0.92
C GLU A 1 -15.00 -7.01 0.26
N GLU A 2 -14.25 -6.44 -0.68
CA GLU A 2 -13.12 -7.10 -1.34
C GLU A 2 -12.10 -7.76 -0.39
N PHE A 3 -11.72 -7.10 0.71
CA PHE A 3 -10.84 -7.73 1.70
C PHE A 3 -11.47 -8.95 2.38
N VAL A 4 -12.79 -8.93 2.64
CA VAL A 4 -13.51 -10.06 3.25
C VAL A 4 -13.62 -11.20 2.23
N GLU A 5 -13.95 -10.91 0.97
CA GLU A 5 -13.93 -11.90 -0.12
C GLU A 5 -12.55 -12.52 -0.29
N ALA A 6 -11.49 -11.74 -0.07
CA ALA A 6 -10.11 -12.19 -0.12
C ALA A 6 -9.62 -12.87 1.17
N GLY A 7 -10.48 -13.07 2.18
CA GLY A 7 -10.18 -13.87 3.38
C GLY A 7 -9.96 -13.07 4.67
N ALA A 8 -10.28 -11.78 4.70
CA ALA A 8 -10.36 -11.03 5.95
C ALA A 8 -11.59 -11.44 6.78
N LYS A 9 -11.51 -11.30 8.10
CA LYS A 9 -12.66 -11.54 8.98
C LYS A 9 -13.79 -10.55 8.69
N GLU A 10 -15.04 -11.01 8.67
CA GLU A 10 -16.21 -10.14 8.43
C GLU A 10 -16.30 -8.94 9.37
N GLU A 11 -15.77 -9.07 10.59
CA GLU A 11 -15.75 -8.00 11.59
C GLU A 11 -15.05 -6.71 11.15
N ILE A 12 -14.18 -6.77 10.14
CA ILE A 12 -13.57 -5.55 9.61
C ILE A 12 -14.57 -4.64 8.90
N SER A 13 -15.73 -5.16 8.50
CA SER A 13 -16.77 -4.40 7.79
C SER A 13 -17.63 -3.54 8.71
N TYR A 14 -17.72 -3.90 10.00
CA TYR A 14 -18.61 -3.23 10.96
C TYR A 14 -17.91 -2.70 12.22
N LYS A 15 -16.67 -3.10 12.53
CA LYS A 15 -15.91 -2.52 13.65
C LYS A 15 -15.53 -1.07 13.34
N ASN A 16 -15.62 -0.19 14.35
CA ASN A 16 -15.27 1.23 14.23
C ASN A 16 -13.76 1.47 13.99
N LYS A 17 -12.90 0.61 14.54
CA LYS A 17 -11.44 0.63 14.34
C LYS A 17 -10.96 -0.76 13.95
N PRO A 18 -11.22 -1.21 12.71
CA PRO A 18 -10.91 -2.56 12.29
C PRO A 18 -9.39 -2.72 12.12
N HIS A 19 -8.87 -3.88 12.50
CA HIS A 19 -7.48 -4.25 12.30
C HIS A 19 -7.41 -5.64 11.68
N ILE A 20 -6.62 -5.78 10.62
CA ILE A 20 -6.49 -7.05 9.87
C ILE A 20 -5.38 -7.93 10.47
N GLY A 21 -4.27 -7.32 10.89
CA GLY A 21 -3.06 -8.04 11.30
C GLY A 21 -2.19 -8.42 10.11
N THR A 22 -0.87 -8.35 10.29
CA THR A 22 0.12 -8.58 9.22
C THR A 22 0.01 -9.97 8.61
N ASP A 23 -0.14 -11.01 9.43
CA ASP A 23 -0.18 -12.40 8.95
C ASP A 23 -1.39 -12.67 8.04
N MET A 24 -2.53 -12.06 8.37
CA MET A 24 -3.74 -12.18 7.55
C MET A 24 -3.62 -11.39 6.25
N LEU A 25 -2.97 -10.22 6.30
CA LEU A 25 -2.78 -9.37 5.14
C LEU A 25 -1.98 -10.08 4.03
N VAL A 26 -0.97 -10.88 4.37
CA VAL A 26 -0.19 -11.66 3.40
C VAL A 26 -1.11 -12.57 2.56
N ASN A 27 -2.02 -13.28 3.22
CA ASN A 27 -2.96 -14.17 2.55
C ASN A 27 -4.02 -13.40 1.74
N ILE A 28 -4.52 -12.29 2.27
CA ILE A 28 -5.48 -11.43 1.57
C ILE A 28 -4.88 -10.90 0.27
N VAL A 29 -3.67 -10.36 0.30
CA VAL A 29 -2.99 -9.81 -0.89
C VAL A 29 -2.73 -10.91 -1.92
N LYS A 30 -2.32 -12.10 -1.48
CA LYS A 30 -2.20 -13.27 -2.35
C LYS A 30 -3.53 -13.60 -3.05
N ASN A 31 -4.64 -13.64 -2.30
CA ASN A 31 -5.94 -13.97 -2.87
C ASN A 31 -6.45 -12.91 -3.86
N ILE A 32 -6.21 -11.62 -3.58
CA ILE A 32 -6.49 -10.52 -4.52
C ILE A 32 -5.70 -10.72 -5.81
N ARG A 33 -4.40 -11.04 -5.72
CA ARG A 33 -3.58 -11.34 -6.90
C ARG A 33 -4.16 -12.50 -7.71
N GLU A 34 -4.52 -13.62 -7.07
CA GLU A 34 -5.12 -14.76 -7.77
C GLU A 34 -6.45 -14.39 -8.44
N LYS A 35 -7.28 -13.54 -7.81
CA LYS A 35 -8.51 -13.01 -8.41
C LYS A 35 -8.20 -12.19 -9.66
N ILE A 36 -7.19 -11.31 -9.63
CA ILE A 36 -6.74 -10.53 -10.79
C ILE A 36 -6.32 -11.47 -11.93
N ILE A 37 -5.50 -12.49 -11.64
CA ILE A 37 -5.04 -13.47 -12.63
C ILE A 37 -6.21 -14.24 -13.24
N LYS A 38 -7.14 -14.71 -12.40
CA LYS A 38 -8.34 -15.44 -12.85
C LYS A 38 -9.25 -14.59 -13.75
N LEU A 39 -9.28 -13.28 -13.54
CA LEU A 39 -10.04 -12.33 -14.37
C LEU A 39 -9.31 -11.94 -15.67
N GLY A 40 -8.13 -12.51 -15.94
CA GLY A 40 -7.35 -12.28 -17.16
C GLY A 40 -6.26 -11.22 -17.03
N GLY A 41 -6.03 -10.69 -15.83
CA GLY A 41 -4.90 -9.80 -15.56
C GLY A 41 -3.58 -10.56 -15.44
N GLU A 42 -2.47 -9.86 -15.60
CA GLU A 42 -1.13 -10.39 -15.38
C GLU A 42 -0.47 -9.68 -14.20
N VAL A 43 0.23 -10.42 -13.34
CA VAL A 43 0.98 -9.87 -12.22
C VAL A 43 2.43 -10.36 -12.28
N ARG A 44 3.35 -9.42 -12.51
CA ARG A 44 4.78 -9.70 -12.66
C ARG A 44 5.53 -9.14 -11.46
N PHE A 45 6.05 -10.03 -10.62
CA PHE A 45 6.96 -9.65 -9.54
C PHE A 45 8.35 -9.36 -10.10
N GLU A 46 9.19 -8.68 -9.31
CA GLU A 46 10.58 -8.36 -9.68
C GLU A 46 10.70 -7.65 -11.04
N SER A 47 9.67 -6.90 -11.42
CA SER A 47 9.52 -6.25 -12.73
C SER A 47 9.46 -4.74 -12.51
N LYS A 48 10.62 -4.12 -12.35
CA LYS A 48 10.74 -2.69 -12.04
C LYS A 48 10.61 -1.84 -13.30
N LEU A 49 9.76 -0.82 -13.27
CA LEU A 49 9.72 0.23 -14.30
C LEU A 49 11.05 1.01 -14.29
N THR A 50 11.70 1.08 -15.44
CA THR A 50 13.01 1.73 -15.62
C THR A 50 12.99 2.85 -16.66
N ASP A 51 12.05 2.82 -17.61
CA ASP A 51 11.86 3.90 -18.58
C ASP A 51 10.40 3.94 -19.08
N ILE A 52 9.97 5.11 -19.55
CA ILE A 52 8.69 5.32 -20.24
C ILE A 52 9.00 5.85 -21.63
N ILE A 53 8.57 5.12 -22.66
CA ILE A 53 8.80 5.47 -24.06
C ILE A 53 7.58 6.28 -24.52
N VAL A 54 7.84 7.53 -24.91
CA VAL A 54 6.83 8.51 -25.32
C VAL A 54 7.13 8.94 -26.76
N GLU A 55 6.11 8.88 -27.61
CA GLU A 55 6.17 9.33 -29.00
C GLU A 55 4.95 10.22 -29.28
N ASN A 56 5.17 11.40 -29.87
CA ASN A 56 4.10 12.37 -30.18
C ASN A 56 3.22 12.68 -28.96
N ASP A 57 3.84 12.93 -27.80
CA ASP A 57 3.19 13.20 -26.51
C ASP A 57 2.25 12.08 -26.00
N LYS A 58 2.42 10.85 -26.50
CA LYS A 58 1.67 9.67 -26.07
C LYS A 58 2.60 8.58 -25.58
N VAL A 59 2.20 7.88 -24.53
CA VAL A 59 2.88 6.66 -24.07
C VAL A 59 2.77 5.61 -25.17
N LYS A 60 3.89 4.98 -25.51
CA LYS A 60 3.95 3.89 -26.50
C LYS A 60 4.37 2.56 -25.87
N ALA A 61 5.26 2.62 -24.89
CA ALA A 61 5.77 1.45 -24.19
C ALA A 61 6.42 1.81 -22.85
N ILE A 62 6.71 0.80 -22.05
CA ILE A 62 7.54 0.89 -20.85
C ILE A 62 8.76 -0.02 -20.96
N ARG A 63 9.85 0.33 -20.26
CA ARG A 63 11.01 -0.54 -20.07
C ARG A 63 10.99 -1.15 -18.67
N ILE A 64 11.14 -2.47 -18.60
CA ILE A 64 11.17 -3.25 -17.37
C ILE A 64 12.59 -3.77 -17.15
N ASN A 65 13.15 -3.53 -15.97
CA ASN A 65 14.49 -3.97 -15.55
C ASN A 65 15.60 -3.64 -16.56
N ASP A 66 15.50 -2.52 -17.28
CA ASP A 66 16.42 -2.12 -18.34
C ASP A 66 16.59 -3.13 -19.50
N ALA A 67 15.76 -4.17 -19.56
CA ALA A 67 15.96 -5.31 -20.45
C ALA A 67 14.76 -5.56 -21.38
N GLU A 68 13.55 -5.48 -20.84
CA GLU A 68 12.34 -5.80 -21.59
C GLU A 68 11.56 -4.53 -21.95
N THR A 69 11.02 -4.49 -23.16
CA THR A 69 10.08 -3.44 -23.59
C THR A 69 8.69 -4.02 -23.70
N LEU A 70 7.73 -3.44 -22.99
CA LEU A 70 6.32 -3.81 -23.03
C LEU A 70 5.52 -2.68 -23.66
N GLU A 71 4.86 -2.95 -24.78
CA GLU A 71 3.98 -1.98 -25.44
C GLU A 71 2.75 -1.70 -24.59
N THR A 72 2.45 -0.41 -24.40
CA THR A 72 1.24 0.04 -23.70
C THR A 72 0.97 1.49 -24.04
N GLU A 73 -0.30 1.87 -24.04
CA GLU A 73 -0.74 3.25 -24.24
C GLU A 73 -1.16 3.92 -22.94
N MET A 74 -1.30 3.15 -21.85
CA MET A 74 -1.77 3.63 -20.55
C MET A 74 -0.92 3.08 -19.41
N ILE A 75 -0.61 3.94 -18.46
CA ILE A 75 0.15 3.61 -17.25
C ILE A 75 -0.57 4.21 -16.04
N VAL A 76 -0.75 3.40 -15.00
CA VAL A 76 -1.21 3.86 -13.68
C VAL A 76 -0.05 3.77 -12.70
N LEU A 77 0.43 4.91 -12.20
CA LEU A 77 1.54 4.96 -11.24
C LEU A 77 1.01 4.84 -9.79
N ALA A 78 0.93 3.60 -9.29
CA ALA A 78 0.59 3.28 -7.90
C ALA A 78 1.82 2.86 -7.07
N ILE A 79 2.91 3.61 -7.21
CA ILE A 79 4.29 3.24 -6.81
C ILE A 79 4.65 3.50 -5.34
N GLY A 80 3.76 4.12 -4.56
CA GLY A 80 4.04 4.57 -3.20
C GLY A 80 5.03 5.74 -3.12
N HIS A 81 5.16 6.36 -1.95
CA HIS A 81 5.94 7.61 -1.80
C HIS A 81 7.47 7.40 -1.76
N SER A 82 7.93 6.16 -1.66
CA SER A 82 9.36 5.83 -1.53
C SER A 82 10.07 5.58 -2.87
N ALA A 83 9.33 5.55 -3.99
CA ALA A 83 9.84 5.29 -5.33
C ALA A 83 10.57 6.50 -5.94
N ARG A 84 11.65 6.95 -5.28
CA ARG A 84 12.40 8.17 -5.63
C ARG A 84 12.97 8.15 -7.05
N ASP A 85 13.46 6.99 -7.46
CA ASP A 85 13.96 6.73 -8.82
C ASP A 85 12.89 6.96 -9.89
N THR A 86 11.66 6.53 -9.63
CA THR A 86 10.54 6.71 -10.55
C THR A 86 10.08 8.17 -10.56
N PHE A 87 10.11 8.86 -9.43
CA PHE A 87 9.88 10.32 -9.39
C PHE A 87 10.92 11.09 -10.20
N GLU A 88 12.19 10.70 -10.13
CA GLU A 88 13.26 11.28 -10.95
C GLU A 88 13.04 10.99 -12.44
N LEU A 89 12.68 9.76 -12.80
CA LEU A 89 12.35 9.38 -14.18
C LEU A 89 11.23 10.28 -14.76
N ILE A 90 10.09 10.40 -14.06
CA ILE A 90 8.97 11.18 -14.58
C ILE A 90 9.28 12.68 -14.60
N TYR A 91 10.07 13.18 -13.64
CA TYR A 91 10.55 14.56 -13.64
C TYR A 91 11.42 14.84 -14.88
N ASN A 92 12.36 13.95 -15.18
CA ASN A 92 13.23 14.05 -16.36
C ASN A 92 12.47 13.91 -17.69
N LYS A 93 11.30 13.27 -17.69
CA LYS A 93 10.36 13.22 -18.83
C LYS A 93 9.51 14.49 -18.96
N GLY A 94 9.70 15.49 -18.10
CA GLY A 94 8.95 16.75 -18.14
C GLY A 94 7.55 16.67 -17.54
N ILE A 95 7.22 15.58 -16.83
CA ILE A 95 5.93 15.47 -16.12
C ILE A 95 5.99 16.41 -14.91
N LYS A 96 4.98 17.27 -14.79
CA LYS A 96 4.88 18.23 -13.69
C LYS A 96 4.77 17.51 -12.35
N ILE A 97 5.70 17.79 -11.45
CA ILE A 97 5.67 17.36 -10.05
C ILE A 97 5.56 18.61 -9.18
N GLU A 98 4.65 18.60 -8.22
CA GLU A 98 4.48 19.68 -7.26
C GLU A 98 4.94 19.24 -5.86
N GLN A 99 5.64 20.13 -5.17
CA GLN A 99 6.10 19.86 -3.82
C GLN A 99 4.90 19.81 -2.86
N LYS A 100 4.79 18.72 -2.10
CA LYS A 100 3.78 18.55 -1.06
C LYS A 100 4.45 18.56 0.32
N PRO A 101 4.02 19.41 1.26
CA PRO A 101 4.47 19.36 2.64
C PRO A 101 4.25 17.97 3.27
N PHE A 102 5.15 17.54 4.13
CA PHE A 102 5.07 16.26 4.84
C PHE A 102 5.57 16.38 6.27
N SER A 103 5.15 15.45 7.12
CA SER A 103 5.51 15.41 8.55
C SER A 103 6.76 14.57 8.79
N ILE A 104 7.62 15.03 9.69
CA ILE A 104 8.79 14.32 10.20
C ILE A 104 8.72 14.32 11.73
N GLY A 105 9.18 13.24 12.36
CA GLY A 105 9.20 13.13 13.81
C GLY A 105 9.96 11.87 14.24
N VAL A 106 9.73 11.47 15.48
CA VAL A 106 10.30 10.25 16.06
C VAL A 106 9.19 9.28 16.44
N ARG A 107 9.52 7.98 16.48
CA ARG A 107 8.66 7.00 17.14
C ARG A 107 8.95 7.05 18.63
N ILE A 108 7.90 7.11 19.43
CA ILE A 108 7.98 7.05 20.90
C ILE A 108 7.35 5.75 21.37
N GLU A 109 7.93 5.14 22.39
CA GLU A 109 7.47 3.89 22.97
C GLU A 109 7.26 4.08 24.47
N HIS A 110 6.17 3.51 24.96
CA HIS A 110 5.83 3.39 26.37
C HIS A 110 5.36 1.96 26.61
N GLU A 111 5.43 1.51 27.87
CA GLU A 111 4.82 0.25 28.26
C GLU A 111 3.33 0.24 27.92
N GLN A 112 2.85 -0.77 27.17
CA GLN A 112 1.44 -0.88 26.81
C GLN A 112 0.54 -0.88 28.05
N SER A 113 1.00 -1.50 29.15
CA SER A 113 0.28 -1.52 30.43
C SER A 113 0.08 -0.14 31.07
N MET A 114 0.98 0.81 30.79
CA MET A 114 0.81 2.20 31.22
C MET A 114 -0.32 2.86 30.43
N ILE A 115 -0.33 2.68 29.11
CA ILE A 115 -1.35 3.25 28.22
C ILE A 115 -2.73 2.67 28.55
N ASP A 116 -2.82 1.35 28.73
CA ASP A 116 -4.08 0.66 29.06
C ASP A 116 -4.69 1.20 30.36
N LYS A 117 -3.87 1.41 31.40
CA LYS A 117 -4.33 1.97 32.68
C LYS A 117 -4.80 3.41 32.54
N VAL A 118 -4.11 4.24 31.76
CA VAL A 118 -4.48 5.64 31.57
C VAL A 118 -5.78 5.79 30.78
N GLN A 119 -5.97 4.97 29.74
CA GLN A 119 -7.16 5.05 28.87
C GLN A 119 -8.38 4.34 29.45
N TYR A 120 -8.20 3.17 30.07
CA TYR A 120 -9.31 2.30 30.49
C TYR A 120 -9.46 2.16 32.02
N GLY A 121 -8.50 2.63 32.81
CA GLY A 121 -8.55 2.53 34.27
C GLY A 121 -8.73 1.08 34.75
N ASN A 122 -9.77 0.85 35.54
CA ASN A 122 -10.10 -0.48 36.07
C ASN A 122 -10.50 -1.51 35.01
N PHE A 123 -10.79 -1.08 33.77
CA PHE A 123 -11.12 -1.97 32.66
C PHE A 123 -9.91 -2.34 31.79
N ALA A 124 -8.69 -1.91 32.18
CA ALA A 124 -7.46 -2.33 31.50
C ALA A 124 -7.36 -3.88 31.43
N GLY A 125 -7.10 -4.40 30.24
CA GLY A 125 -7.05 -5.86 29.98
C GLY A 125 -8.41 -6.52 29.70
N HIS A 126 -9.51 -5.78 29.65
CA HIS A 126 -10.81 -6.35 29.32
C HIS A 126 -10.82 -6.89 27.86
N PRO A 127 -11.15 -8.18 27.62
CA PRO A 127 -11.00 -8.82 26.30
C PRO A 127 -11.74 -8.13 25.15
N ARG A 128 -12.86 -7.45 25.44
CA ARG A 128 -13.64 -6.70 24.43
C ARG A 128 -13.06 -5.33 24.07
N LEU A 129 -12.21 -4.77 24.92
CA LEU A 129 -11.58 -3.46 24.68
C LEU A 129 -10.27 -3.61 23.92
N GLY A 130 -9.53 -4.70 24.17
CA GLY A 130 -8.22 -4.92 23.57
C GLY A 130 -7.15 -3.98 24.15
N ALA A 131 -6.06 -3.81 23.42
CA ALA A 131 -4.99 -2.87 23.77
C ALA A 131 -5.44 -1.42 23.52
N ALA A 132 -5.18 -0.52 24.46
CA ALA A 132 -5.54 0.87 24.34
C ALA A 132 -4.69 1.61 23.29
N ASP A 133 -5.30 2.57 22.61
CA ASP A 133 -4.64 3.50 21.70
C ASP A 133 -4.68 4.95 22.23
N TYR A 134 -3.84 5.82 21.68
CA TYR A 134 -3.85 7.25 21.94
C TYR A 134 -3.52 8.03 20.65
N LYS A 135 -3.90 9.31 20.62
CA LYS A 135 -3.58 10.27 19.55
C LYS A 135 -3.02 11.53 20.17
#